data_AF-A0A5R8NGT8-F1
#
_entry.id   AF-A0A5R8NGT8-F1
#
_cell.length_a   1.000
_cell.length_b   1.000
_cell.length_c   1.000
_cell.angle_alpha   90.00
_cell.angle_beta   90.00
_cell.angle_gamma   90.00
#
_symmetry.space_group_name_H-M   'P 1'
#
loop_
_entity.id
_entity.type
_entity.pdbx_description
1 polymer ?
#
loop_
_entity_poly.entity_id
_entity_poly.type
_entity_poly.pdbx_seq_one_letter_code
_entity_poly.pdbx_strand_id
1 'polypeptide(L)'
;MNSLSSGTAVHATVTDYRQSYRARERGTLADPVDARPLPDQRDLVAAFAGRREEHPLLDWAQELADLHRARQRNPLATAGIDCRRHELVARIDNWVRTRIPGRYAARQLRAASLGATVDRMAAAHVHASHLLHTAERVSDDRVHAAWYRLALLADTWTDLITSAPEQRRPNRRYETGTAP
;
A
#
# COMPACT_ATOMS: atom_id res chain seq x y z
N MET A 1 -6.97 -33.54 -42.94
CA MET A 1 -6.19 -32.71 -42.00
C MET A 1 -6.65 -31.27 -42.20
N ASN A 2 -7.60 -30.85 -41.36
CA ASN A 2 -8.41 -29.62 -41.47
C ASN A 2 -7.54 -28.37 -41.27
N SER A 3 -7.49 -27.45 -42.23
CA SER A 3 -8.37 -26.28 -42.46
C SER A 3 -8.18 -25.09 -41.50
N LEU A 4 -7.50 -24.09 -42.07
CA LEU A 4 -7.90 -22.69 -42.22
C LEU A 4 -8.24 -21.88 -40.95
N SER A 5 -7.26 -21.04 -40.64
CA SER A 5 -7.36 -19.71 -40.07
C SER A 5 -8.48 -18.85 -40.71
N SER A 6 -9.42 -18.37 -39.88
CA SER A 6 -10.00 -17.01 -39.94
C SER A 6 -10.97 -16.80 -38.77
N GLY A 7 -11.01 -15.56 -38.27
CA GLY A 7 -11.62 -15.16 -37.01
C GLY A 7 -13.15 -15.15 -36.95
N THR A 8 -13.67 -14.82 -35.77
CA THR A 8 -14.57 -13.68 -35.51
C THR A 8 -14.72 -13.51 -33.99
N ALA A 9 -14.80 -12.24 -33.59
CA ALA A 9 -14.89 -11.73 -32.23
C ALA A 9 -16.17 -12.10 -31.47
N VAL A 10 -16.06 -12.21 -30.13
CA VAL A 10 -17.13 -12.02 -29.13
C VAL A 10 -16.42 -11.67 -27.80
N HIS A 11 -16.70 -10.66 -26.98
CA HIS A 11 -17.42 -9.39 -27.08
C HIS A 11 -16.91 -8.57 -25.86
N ALA A 12 -16.65 -7.27 -26.04
CA ALA A 12 -16.17 -6.39 -24.98
C ALA A 12 -17.30 -6.01 -24.00
N THR A 13 -16.97 -5.99 -22.70
CA THR A 13 -17.23 -4.93 -21.68
C THR A 13 -16.31 -5.27 -20.49
N VAL A 14 -15.55 -4.38 -19.85
CA VAL A 14 -15.72 -2.96 -19.53
C VAL A 14 -14.50 -2.17 -20.02
N THR A 15 -14.66 -1.54 -21.17
CA THR A 15 -13.98 -0.32 -21.62
C THR A 15 -14.18 0.74 -20.52
N ASP A 16 -13.13 1.27 -19.87
CA ASP A 16 -12.73 2.66 -20.19
C ASP A 16 -11.30 3.04 -19.76
N TYR A 17 -10.42 2.11 -19.38
CA TYR A 17 -9.04 2.47 -18.98
C TYR A 17 -7.97 2.17 -20.04
N ARG A 18 -8.24 1.25 -20.98
CA ARG A 18 -7.26 0.81 -22.00
C ARG A 18 -7.19 1.71 -23.25
N GLN A 19 -8.13 2.63 -23.42
CA GLN A 19 -8.29 3.42 -24.66
C GLN A 19 -7.56 4.77 -24.63
N SER A 20 -7.18 5.25 -23.45
CA SER A 20 -6.43 6.51 -23.25
C SER A 20 -4.98 6.46 -23.74
N TYR A 21 -4.41 5.27 -23.99
CA TYR A 21 -3.02 5.13 -24.46
C TYR A 21 -2.82 5.26 -25.98
N ARG A 22 -3.89 5.37 -26.78
CA ARG A 22 -3.77 5.49 -28.25
C ARG A 22 -3.92 6.91 -28.82
N ALA A 23 -4.04 7.94 -27.98
CA ALA A 23 -4.36 9.31 -28.43
C ALA A 23 -3.26 10.36 -28.20
N ARG A 24 -1.99 9.98 -28.01
CA ARG A 24 -0.90 10.98 -27.84
C ARG A 24 0.29 10.69 -28.74
N GLU A 25 0.07 10.90 -30.03
CA GLU A 25 1.11 11.10 -31.01
C GLU A 25 2.06 12.25 -30.63
N ARG A 26 3.34 12.06 -30.99
CA ARG A 26 4.35 13.06 -31.37
C ARG A 26 4.74 14.11 -30.31
N GLY A 27 5.86 13.86 -29.62
CA GLY A 27 6.70 14.90 -29.01
C GLY A 27 7.26 14.56 -27.63
N THR A 28 8.59 14.54 -27.50
CA THR A 28 9.44 14.29 -26.33
C THR A 28 9.04 14.98 -25.01
N LEU A 29 8.50 14.27 -24.01
CA LEU A 29 8.52 14.77 -22.63
C LEU A 29 8.38 13.62 -21.62
N ALA A 30 9.46 13.37 -20.87
CA ALA A 30 9.58 12.57 -19.64
C ALA A 30 8.82 11.23 -19.59
N ASP A 31 9.58 10.14 -19.46
CA ASP A 31 9.07 8.80 -19.13
C ASP A 31 7.98 8.90 -18.04
N PRO A 32 6.75 8.40 -18.27
CA PRO A 32 5.66 8.59 -17.34
C PRO A 32 6.01 7.87 -16.03
N VAL A 33 6.31 8.67 -15.00
CA VAL A 33 6.50 8.24 -13.61
C VAL A 33 5.48 7.16 -13.30
N ASP A 34 5.95 5.91 -13.18
CA ASP A 34 5.17 4.69 -12.94
C ASP A 34 3.82 4.97 -12.26
N ALA A 35 2.73 4.97 -13.04
CA ALA A 35 1.37 5.25 -12.57
C ALA A 35 0.75 4.04 -11.83
N ARG A 36 1.59 3.17 -11.26
CA ARG A 36 1.14 1.97 -10.54
C ARG A 36 0.41 2.40 -9.25
N PRO A 37 -0.77 1.81 -8.96
CA PRO A 37 -1.51 2.07 -7.74
C PRO A 37 -0.68 1.67 -6.51
N LEU A 38 -1.00 2.25 -5.36
CA LEU A 38 -0.41 1.82 -4.09
C LEU A 38 -0.76 0.34 -3.83
N PRO A 39 0.18 -0.46 -3.29
CA PRO A 39 -0.09 -1.85 -2.94
C PRO A 39 -1.12 -1.94 -1.82
N ASP A 40 -1.91 -3.00 -1.81
CA ASP A 40 -2.87 -3.24 -0.73
C ASP A 40 -2.18 -3.82 0.52
N GLN A 41 -2.95 -4.04 1.59
CA GLN A 41 -2.40 -4.58 2.84
C GLN A 41 -1.86 -6.02 2.70
N ARG A 42 -2.40 -6.82 1.79
CA ARG A 42 -1.99 -8.22 1.56
C ARG A 42 -0.66 -8.26 0.82
N ASP A 43 -0.47 -7.37 -0.14
CA ASP A 43 0.80 -7.19 -0.84
C ASP A 43 1.93 -6.86 0.14
N LEU A 44 1.69 -5.95 1.09
CA LEU A 44 2.64 -5.62 2.14
C LEU A 44 2.97 -6.83 3.03
N VAL A 45 1.95 -7.55 3.50
CA VAL A 45 2.15 -8.75 4.33
C VAL A 45 2.92 -9.83 3.58
N ALA A 46 2.65 -10.01 2.29
CA ALA A 46 3.39 -10.92 1.41
C ALA A 46 4.86 -10.49 1.26
N ALA A 47 5.12 -9.20 1.06
CA ALA A 47 6.47 -8.64 0.95
C ALA A 47 7.26 -8.82 2.26
N PHE A 48 6.63 -8.58 3.42
CA PHE A 48 7.29 -8.84 4.70
C PHE A 48 7.66 -10.31 4.86
N ALA A 49 6.85 -11.23 4.34
CA ALA A 49 7.15 -12.67 4.32
C ALA A 49 8.22 -13.07 3.27
N GLY A 50 8.77 -12.12 2.52
CA GLY A 50 9.83 -12.35 1.52
C GLY A 50 9.32 -12.72 0.13
N ARG A 51 8.02 -12.59 -0.14
CA ARG A 51 7.47 -12.76 -1.49
C ARG A 51 7.75 -11.51 -2.31
N ARG A 52 8.29 -11.70 -3.51
CA ARG A 52 8.71 -10.59 -4.38
C ARG A 52 7.62 -10.31 -5.40
N GLU A 53 7.29 -9.04 -5.53
CA GLU A 53 6.34 -8.48 -6.47
C GLU A 53 7.01 -7.24 -7.09
N GLU A 54 6.72 -6.93 -8.35
CA GLU A 54 7.35 -5.80 -9.06
C GLU A 54 6.75 -4.45 -8.64
N HIS A 55 7.11 -3.98 -7.46
CA HIS A 55 6.67 -2.68 -6.96
C HIS A 55 7.71 -2.06 -5.98
N PRO A 56 8.22 -0.83 -6.21
CA PRO A 56 9.28 -0.24 -5.39
C PRO A 56 8.97 -0.16 -3.89
N LEU A 57 7.71 0.10 -3.54
CA LEU A 57 7.28 0.12 -2.13
C LEU A 57 7.41 -1.27 -1.48
N LEU A 58 7.16 -2.35 -2.23
CA LEU A 58 7.26 -3.71 -1.72
C LEU A 58 8.72 -4.13 -1.49
N ASP A 59 9.65 -3.66 -2.33
CA ASP A 59 11.09 -3.83 -2.08
C ASP A 59 11.52 -3.14 -0.77
N TRP A 60 11.07 -1.89 -0.53
CA TRP A 60 11.37 -1.19 0.72
C TRP A 60 10.68 -1.80 1.93
N ALA A 61 9.46 -2.31 1.76
CA ALA A 61 8.72 -3.04 2.79
C ALA A 61 9.47 -4.32 3.22
N GLN A 62 10.00 -5.07 2.24
CA GLN A 62 10.84 -6.23 2.50
C GLN A 62 12.14 -5.82 3.22
N GLU A 63 12.82 -4.76 2.76
CA GLU A 63 14.03 -4.25 3.40
C GLU A 63 13.79 -3.83 4.86
N LEU A 64 12.66 -3.19 5.15
CA LEU A 64 12.24 -2.87 6.53
C LEU A 64 12.08 -4.14 7.39
N ALA A 65 11.44 -5.18 6.86
CA ALA A 65 11.31 -6.46 7.57
C ALA A 65 12.68 -7.10 7.85
N ASP A 66 13.61 -7.03 6.90
CA ASP A 66 14.97 -7.56 7.08
C ASP A 66 15.77 -6.79 8.14
N LEU A 67 15.61 -5.46 8.20
CA LEU A 67 16.18 -4.63 9.26
C LEU A 67 15.63 -4.99 10.64
N HIS A 68 14.32 -5.24 10.75
CA HIS A 68 13.70 -5.70 11.99
C HIS A 68 14.20 -7.09 12.43
N ARG A 69 14.38 -8.02 11.48
CA ARG A 69 14.99 -9.33 11.77
C ARG A 69 16.43 -9.19 12.23
N ALA A 70 17.22 -8.32 11.58
CA ALA A 70 18.59 -8.05 11.99
C ALA A 70 18.65 -7.46 13.40
N ARG A 71 17.73 -6.54 13.74
CA ARG A 71 17.61 -5.95 15.07
C ARG A 71 17.30 -6.99 16.15
N GLN A 72 16.39 -7.93 15.88
CA GLN A 72 16.08 -9.01 16.81
C GLN A 72 17.28 -9.93 17.05
N ARG A 73 18.06 -10.23 16.00
CA ARG A 73 19.26 -11.09 16.10
C ARG A 73 20.43 -10.41 16.81
N ASN A 74 20.58 -9.09 16.67
CA ASN A 74 21.67 -8.34 17.29
C ASN A 74 21.18 -7.02 17.93
N PRO A 75 20.67 -7.08 19.17
CA PRO A 75 20.17 -5.90 19.89
C PRO A 75 21.23 -4.82 20.20
N LEU A 76 22.53 -5.15 20.11
CA LEU A 76 23.61 -4.22 20.41
C LEU A 76 23.98 -3.33 19.21
N ALA A 77 23.57 -3.68 17.99
CA ALA A 77 23.87 -2.96 16.76
C ALA A 77 22.67 -2.13 16.22
N THR A 78 21.89 -1.53 17.13
CA THR A 78 20.58 -0.90 16.80
C THR A 78 20.68 0.44 16.10
N ALA A 79 21.69 1.27 16.42
CA ALA A 79 21.76 2.64 15.91
C ALA A 79 21.82 2.72 14.37
N GLY A 80 22.65 1.90 13.73
CA GLY A 80 22.74 1.86 12.26
C GLY A 80 21.47 1.32 11.60
N ILE A 81 20.83 0.34 12.24
CA ILE A 81 19.56 -0.24 11.77
C ILE A 81 18.43 0.80 11.86
N ASP A 82 18.33 1.52 12.98
CA ASP A 82 17.30 2.53 13.17
C ASP A 82 17.50 3.73 12.23
N CYS A 83 18.75 4.15 12.00
CA CYS A 83 19.06 5.14 10.97
C CYS A 83 18.54 4.70 9.59
N ARG A 84 18.89 3.48 9.16
CA ARG A 84 18.45 2.95 7.87
C ARG A 84 16.94 2.81 7.77
N ARG A 85 16.26 2.41 8.85
CA ARG A 85 14.79 2.36 8.90
C ARG A 85 14.19 3.75 8.68
N HIS A 86 14.70 4.78 9.35
CA HIS A 86 14.23 6.15 9.16
C HIS A 86 14.44 6.67 7.72
N GLU A 87 15.56 6.32 7.08
CA GLU A 87 15.80 6.63 5.66
C GLU A 87 14.75 5.99 4.74
N LEU A 88 14.42 4.72 4.96
CA LEU A 88 13.40 4.01 4.18
C LEU A 88 12.00 4.59 4.41
N VAL A 89 11.66 4.93 5.64
CA VAL A 89 10.40 5.62 5.98
C VAL A 89 10.28 6.93 5.19
N ALA A 90 11.31 7.77 5.23
CA ALA A 90 11.32 9.04 4.50
C ALA A 90 11.27 8.84 2.98
N ARG A 91 11.92 7.79 2.47
CA ARG A 91 11.89 7.42 1.05
C ARG A 91 10.48 7.01 0.61
N ILE A 92 9.79 6.17 1.39
CA ILE A 92 8.40 5.76 1.13
C ILE A 92 7.50 6.99 1.12
N ASP A 93 7.58 7.84 2.14
CA ASP A 93 6.75 9.05 2.23
C ASP A 93 6.97 9.99 1.04
N ASN A 94 8.23 10.19 0.64
CA ASN A 94 8.54 11.00 -0.52
C ASN A 94 7.99 10.40 -1.82
N TRP A 95 8.16 9.10 -2.03
CA TRP A 95 7.69 8.40 -3.21
C TRP A 95 6.16 8.38 -3.30
N VAL A 96 5.44 8.24 -2.17
CA VAL A 96 3.98 8.33 -2.19
C VAL A 96 3.53 9.76 -2.49
N ARG A 97 4.19 10.77 -1.92
CA ARG A 97 3.87 12.18 -2.15
C ARG A 97 4.01 12.60 -3.61
N THR A 98 4.94 12.03 -4.37
CA THR A 98 5.07 12.32 -5.81
C THR A 98 3.97 11.68 -6.67
N ARG A 99 3.21 10.72 -6.11
CA ARG A 99 2.15 9.98 -6.82
C ARG A 99 0.73 10.40 -6.47
N ILE A 100 0.55 11.09 -5.34
CA ILE A 100 -0.74 11.55 -4.88
C ILE A 100 -1.01 12.99 -5.37
N PRO A 101 -2.12 13.28 -6.07
CA PRO A 101 -2.46 14.64 -6.49
C PRO A 101 -2.49 15.62 -5.32
N GLY A 102 -1.99 16.86 -5.51
CA GLY A 102 -1.69 17.82 -4.42
C GLY A 102 -2.81 18.09 -3.39
N ARG A 103 -4.09 17.97 -3.79
CA ARG A 103 -5.24 18.09 -2.87
C ARG A 103 -5.36 16.95 -1.85
N TYR A 104 -4.89 15.76 -2.19
CA TYR A 104 -4.86 14.57 -1.32
C TYR A 104 -3.55 14.52 -0.53
N ALA A 105 -2.46 15.06 -1.08
CA ALA A 105 -1.18 15.18 -0.40
C ALA A 105 -1.29 16.04 0.88
N ALA A 106 -2.05 17.14 0.85
CA ALA A 106 -2.30 17.98 2.03
C ALA A 106 -3.06 17.25 3.16
N ARG A 107 -3.83 16.20 2.85
CA ARG A 107 -4.53 15.38 3.85
C ARG A 107 -3.68 14.22 4.34
N GLN A 108 -2.88 13.60 3.48
CA GLN A 108 -1.87 12.61 3.87
C GLN A 108 -0.79 13.23 4.76
N LEU A 109 -0.46 14.52 4.57
CA LEU A 109 0.43 15.28 5.46
C LEU A 109 -0.18 15.55 6.85
N ARG A 110 -1.51 15.42 7.01
CA ARG A 110 -2.23 15.52 8.30
C ARG A 110 -2.54 14.16 8.91
N ALA A 111 -2.70 13.13 8.08
CA ALA A 111 -2.81 11.74 8.50
C ALA A 111 -1.40 11.21 8.83
N ALA A 112 -1.29 10.15 9.61
CA ALA A 112 0.01 9.59 10.00
C ALA A 112 0.90 9.27 8.78
N SER A 113 2.22 9.36 8.94
CA SER A 113 3.19 8.97 7.89
C SER A 113 2.89 7.55 7.36
N LEU A 114 2.80 7.43 6.04
CA LEU A 114 2.55 6.15 5.36
C LEU A 114 3.76 5.23 5.52
N GLY A 115 4.97 5.77 5.34
CA GLY A 115 6.22 5.06 5.58
C GLY A 115 6.32 4.54 7.02
N ALA A 116 5.94 5.36 8.01
CA ALA A 116 5.93 4.94 9.42
C ALA A 116 4.87 3.87 9.70
N THR A 117 3.78 3.82 8.93
CA THR A 117 2.78 2.75 9.04
C THR A 117 3.33 1.44 8.46
N VAL A 118 3.96 1.47 7.29
CA VAL A 118 4.65 0.32 6.69
C VAL A 118 5.74 -0.22 7.63
N ASP A 119 6.56 0.64 8.23
CA ASP A 119 7.60 0.25 9.19
C ASP A 119 7.02 -0.40 10.46
N ARG A 120 5.91 0.11 10.99
CA ARG A 120 5.20 -0.52 12.12
C ARG A 120 4.60 -1.88 11.75
N MET A 121 4.05 -2.01 10.54
CA MET A 121 3.55 -3.31 10.03
C MET A 121 4.69 -4.32 9.89
N ALA A 122 5.85 -3.91 9.34
CA ALA A 122 7.03 -4.74 9.23
C ALA A 122 7.51 -5.23 10.61
N ALA A 123 7.58 -4.32 11.59
CA ALA A 123 7.95 -4.65 12.96
C ALA A 123 6.99 -5.69 13.58
N ALA A 124 5.68 -5.47 13.45
CA ALA A 124 4.64 -6.35 13.98
C ALA A 124 4.68 -7.73 13.32
N HIS A 125 4.83 -7.79 11.99
CA HIS A 125 4.95 -9.04 11.26
C HIS A 125 6.18 -9.85 11.69
N VAL A 126 7.34 -9.22 11.80
CA VAL A 126 8.58 -9.90 12.23
C VAL A 126 8.46 -10.38 13.67
N HIS A 127 7.85 -9.60 14.57
CA HIS A 127 7.60 -10.01 15.94
C HIS A 127 6.63 -11.19 16.03
N ALA A 128 5.49 -11.13 15.34
CA ALA A 128 4.50 -12.21 15.34
C ALA A 128 5.06 -13.50 14.74
N SER A 129 5.82 -13.37 13.64
CA SER A 129 6.51 -14.50 13.02
C SER A 129 7.55 -15.11 13.96
N HIS A 130 8.33 -14.30 14.67
CA HIS A 130 9.29 -14.79 15.66
C HIS A 130 8.57 -15.60 16.76
N LEU A 131 7.53 -15.02 17.36
CA LEU A 131 6.75 -15.70 18.41
C LEU A 131 6.13 -17.01 17.93
N LEU A 132 5.67 -17.09 16.67
CA LEU A 132 5.12 -18.32 16.11
C LEU A 132 6.16 -19.46 16.08
N HIS A 133 7.44 -19.16 15.87
CA HIS A 133 8.51 -20.17 15.80
C HIS A 133 9.12 -20.47 17.17
N THR A 134 9.03 -19.54 18.14
CA THR A 134 9.70 -19.69 19.45
C THR A 134 8.75 -20.03 20.60
N ALA A 135 7.44 -19.81 20.44
CA ALA A 135 6.47 -20.15 21.47
C ALA A 135 6.31 -21.68 21.59
N GLU A 136 6.19 -22.15 22.83
CA GLU A 136 5.94 -23.58 23.12
C GLU A 136 4.59 -24.04 22.57
N ARG A 137 3.61 -23.13 22.53
CA ARG A 137 2.29 -23.38 21.96
C ARG A 137 1.87 -22.21 21.08
N VAL A 138 1.41 -22.50 19.87
CA VAL A 138 0.84 -21.50 18.95
C VAL A 138 -0.41 -20.83 19.53
N SER A 139 -1.10 -21.48 20.47
CA SER A 139 -2.26 -20.95 21.18
C SER A 139 -1.94 -19.98 22.32
N ASP A 140 -0.67 -19.59 22.50
CA ASP A 140 -0.27 -18.61 23.52
C ASP A 140 -0.87 -17.24 23.19
N ASP A 141 -1.50 -16.59 24.18
CA ASP A 141 -2.12 -15.27 24.05
C ASP A 141 -1.15 -14.23 23.46
N ARG A 142 0.16 -14.37 23.71
CA ARG A 142 1.19 -13.48 23.14
C ARG A 142 1.29 -13.61 21.61
N VAL A 143 1.16 -14.82 21.08
CA VAL A 143 1.14 -15.07 19.62
C VAL A 143 -0.10 -14.42 19.02
N HIS A 144 -1.26 -14.62 19.65
CA HIS A 144 -2.53 -14.03 19.21
C HIS A 144 -2.47 -12.49 19.23
N ALA A 145 -2.00 -11.90 20.33
CA ALA A 145 -1.87 -10.44 20.48
C ALA A 145 -0.93 -9.83 19.42
N ALA A 146 0.16 -10.51 19.07
CA ALA A 146 1.10 -10.04 18.06
C ALA A 146 0.48 -10.06 16.64
N TRP A 147 -0.26 -11.11 16.28
CA TRP A 147 -0.98 -11.17 15.00
C TRP A 147 -2.14 -10.16 14.96
N TYR A 148 -2.87 -9.99 16.06
CA TYR A 148 -3.92 -9.00 16.17
C TYR A 148 -3.39 -7.57 15.98
N ARG A 149 -2.21 -7.26 16.56
CA ARG A 149 -1.53 -5.98 16.33
C ARG A 149 -1.20 -5.75 14.85
N LEU A 150 -0.76 -6.77 14.13
CA LEU A 150 -0.50 -6.65 12.68
C LEU A 150 -1.80 -6.35 11.93
N ALA A 151 -2.91 -7.01 12.28
CA ALA A 151 -4.21 -6.77 11.64
C ALA A 151 -4.68 -5.31 11.82
N LEU A 152 -4.60 -4.76 13.03
CA LEU A 152 -4.95 -3.35 13.29
C LEU A 152 -4.12 -2.37 12.46
N LEU A 153 -2.83 -2.64 12.26
CA LEU A 153 -1.97 -1.81 11.43
C LEU A 153 -2.27 -1.96 9.95
N ALA A 154 -2.67 -3.15 9.50
CA ALA A 154 -3.11 -3.41 8.14
C ALA A 154 -4.43 -2.66 7.83
N ASP A 155 -5.40 -2.68 8.75
CA ASP A 155 -6.62 -1.89 8.64
C ASP A 155 -6.31 -0.39 8.58
N THR A 156 -5.38 0.08 9.43
CA THR A 156 -4.91 1.48 9.39
C THR A 156 -4.31 1.82 8.02
N TRP A 157 -3.51 0.94 7.42
CA TRP A 157 -2.99 1.14 6.06
C TRP A 157 -4.11 1.26 5.04
N THR A 158 -5.06 0.32 5.07
CA THR A 158 -6.23 0.32 4.19
C THR A 158 -7.00 1.63 4.31
N ASP A 159 -7.29 2.09 5.52
CA ASP A 159 -7.97 3.35 5.77
C ASP A 159 -7.18 4.55 5.21
N LEU A 160 -5.86 4.57 5.39
CA LEU A 160 -5.00 5.65 4.89
C LEU A 160 -4.96 5.72 3.36
N ILE A 161 -5.02 4.58 2.66
CA ILE A 161 -4.99 4.56 1.18
C ILE A 161 -6.39 4.66 0.56
N THR A 162 -7.44 4.23 1.27
CA THR A 162 -8.84 4.20 0.79
C THR A 162 -9.62 5.42 1.22
N SER A 163 -9.20 6.16 2.24
CA SER A 163 -9.79 7.46 2.58
C SER A 163 -9.84 8.32 1.31
N ALA A 164 -11.02 8.36 0.70
CA ALA A 164 -11.55 9.32 -0.25
C ALA A 164 -12.70 9.97 0.51
N PRO A 165 -12.91 11.29 0.45
CA PRO A 165 -14.02 11.88 1.17
C PRO A 165 -15.32 11.24 0.69
N GLU A 166 -16.13 10.73 1.62
CA GLU A 166 -17.55 10.54 1.37
C GLU A 166 -18.06 11.81 0.69
N GLN A 167 -18.66 11.66 -0.50
CA GLN A 167 -19.37 12.76 -1.11
C GLN A 167 -20.46 13.18 -0.14
N ARG A 168 -20.25 14.31 0.57
CA ARG A 168 -21.28 14.97 1.35
C ARG A 168 -22.45 15.20 0.40
N ARG A 169 -23.47 14.35 0.48
CA ARG A 169 -24.69 14.53 -0.31
C ARG A 169 -25.23 15.91 0.03
N PRO A 170 -25.40 16.82 -0.94
CA PRO A 170 -26.01 18.11 -0.64
C PRO A 170 -27.40 17.83 -0.11
N ASN A 171 -27.62 18.22 1.14
CA ASN A 171 -28.93 18.21 1.78
C ASN A 171 -29.85 19.05 0.87
N ARG A 172 -30.77 18.40 0.13
CA ARG A 172 -31.83 19.11 -0.57
C ARG A 172 -32.64 19.81 0.50
N ARG A 173 -32.38 21.11 0.70
CA ARG A 173 -33.38 22.00 1.26
C ARG A 173 -34.61 21.82 0.39
N TYR A 174 -35.68 21.30 0.99
CA TYR A 174 -37.00 21.51 0.44
C TYR A 174 -37.25 23.02 0.47
N GLU A 175 -37.03 23.66 -0.67
CA GLU A 175 -37.76 24.86 -1.03
C GLU A 175 -39.24 24.48 -1.01
N THR A 176 -39.89 24.73 0.12
CA THR A 176 -41.35 24.88 0.12
C THR A 176 -41.60 26.29 -0.34
N GLY A 177 -41.91 26.39 -1.62
CA GLY A 177 -42.30 27.62 -2.28
C GLY A 177 -43.47 28.28 -1.56
N THR A 178 -43.31 29.56 -1.32
CA THR A 178 -44.37 30.55 -1.20
C THR A 178 -45.31 30.47 -2.40
N ALA A 179 -46.62 30.46 -2.15
CA ALA A 179 -47.64 31.35 -2.73
C ALA A 179 -49.06 30.73 -2.61
N PRO A 180 -50.11 31.53 -2.78
CA PRO A 180 -50.50 32.74 -2.05
C PRO A 180 -51.71 32.51 -1.12
#